data_AF-A0A3R5ZBT8-F1
#
_entry.id   AF-A0A3R5ZBT8-F1
#
_cell.length_a   1.000
_cell.length_b   1.000
_cell.length_c   1.000
_cell.angle_alpha   90.00
_cell.angle_beta   90.00
_cell.angle_gamma   90.00
#
_symmetry.space_group_name_H-M   'P 1'
#
loop_
_entity.id
_entity.type
_entity.pdbx_description
1 polymer ?
#
loop_
_entity_poly.entity_id
_entity_poly.type
_entity_poly.pdbx_seq_one_letter_code
_entity_poly.pdbx_strand_id
1 'polypeptide(L)'
;MLKEIEKKRKELGLSQVELAKRIGFSRGYYNMLVHGKKPVSDKLADQLQNVLQEYRKESGYGTRTEDPADCFRTADDVWNAGETGEMADEYIEENEDSIAFDPVEWITNLETRRKSYGVSQSEYAETAGINRSYYSVLLTGKKRATKKLLEHLEMVLEIFNPDKEMEILFDYVRIRFATTDERRVIEDVMNIRMQYMIEEAHSFYGYGRQYIYGDITVMVSPEHEKGILLELKGKGCRQFEAFLKVQKRTWYDFFRTAREMGAVFKR
;
A
#
# COMPACT_ATOMS: atom_id res chain seq x y z
N MET A 1 -18.71 31.41 -25.37
CA MET A 1 -17.34 31.44 -24.81
C MET A 1 -17.02 30.31 -23.82
N LEU A 2 -17.40 30.36 -22.53
CA LEU A 2 -17.07 29.28 -21.56
C LEU A 2 -17.58 27.88 -21.95
N LYS A 3 -18.81 27.80 -22.48
CA LYS A 3 -19.37 26.53 -23.00
C LYS A 3 -18.58 25.97 -24.18
N GLU A 4 -17.97 26.83 -25.00
CA GLU A 4 -17.13 26.42 -26.14
C GLU A 4 -15.74 25.97 -25.65
N ILE A 5 -15.20 26.60 -24.62
CA ILE A 5 -13.96 26.19 -23.94
C ILE A 5 -14.15 24.80 -23.32
N GLU A 6 -15.28 24.55 -22.64
CA GLU A 6 -15.61 23.24 -22.07
C GLU A 6 -15.82 22.16 -23.15
N LYS A 7 -16.45 22.51 -24.28
CA LYS A 7 -16.56 21.59 -25.41
C LYS A 7 -15.18 21.20 -25.96
N LYS A 8 -14.31 22.17 -26.19
CA LYS A 8 -12.93 21.94 -26.66
C LYS A 8 -12.07 21.16 -25.65
N ARG A 9 -12.24 21.42 -24.35
CA ARG A 9 -11.59 20.65 -23.28
C ARG A 9 -11.95 19.16 -23.37
N LYS A 10 -13.24 18.86 -23.53
CA LYS A 10 -13.74 17.49 -23.67
C LYS A 10 -13.24 16.82 -24.96
N GLU A 11 -13.23 17.54 -26.08
CA GLU A 11 -12.68 17.04 -27.35
C GLU A 11 -11.18 16.70 -27.25
N LEU A 12 -10.42 17.40 -26.40
CA LEU A 12 -9.01 17.15 -26.15
C LEU A 12 -8.75 16.17 -24.98
N GLY A 13 -9.79 15.59 -24.36
CA GLY A 13 -9.65 14.63 -23.27
C GLY A 13 -9.14 15.20 -21.93
N LEU A 14 -9.00 16.52 -21.79
CA LEU A 14 -8.50 17.14 -20.56
C LEU A 14 -9.52 17.06 -19.42
N SER A 15 -9.08 16.74 -18.20
CA SER A 15 -9.89 16.90 -17.00
C SER A 15 -10.02 18.39 -16.60
N GLN A 16 -11.09 18.75 -15.87
CA GLN A 16 -11.25 20.12 -15.36
C GLN A 16 -10.13 20.50 -14.37
N VAL A 17 -9.62 19.51 -13.63
CA VAL A 17 -8.54 19.70 -12.67
C VAL A 17 -7.24 20.07 -13.38
N GLU A 18 -6.98 19.45 -14.52
CA GLU A 18 -5.75 19.63 -15.27
C GLU A 18 -5.70 20.98 -15.98
N LEU A 19 -6.82 21.38 -16.59
CA LEU A 19 -6.96 22.73 -17.16
C LEU A 19 -6.87 23.81 -16.07
N ALA A 20 -7.47 23.58 -14.89
CA ALA A 20 -7.36 24.49 -13.75
C ALA A 20 -5.93 24.63 -13.22
N LYS A 21 -5.16 23.53 -13.14
CA LYS A 21 -3.76 23.57 -12.72
C LYS A 21 -2.88 24.37 -13.69
N ARG A 22 -3.06 24.20 -15.00
CA ARG A 22 -2.26 24.88 -16.03
C ARG A 22 -2.44 26.41 -16.04
N ILE A 23 -3.61 26.90 -15.64
CA ILE A 23 -3.89 28.34 -15.46
C ILE A 23 -3.60 28.84 -14.03
N GLY A 24 -3.12 27.97 -13.13
CA GLY A 24 -2.82 28.33 -11.73
C GLY A 24 -4.04 28.49 -10.83
N PHE A 25 -5.18 27.88 -11.17
CA PHE A 25 -6.40 27.94 -10.38
C PHE A 25 -6.65 26.67 -9.56
N SER A 26 -7.36 26.84 -8.45
CA SER A 26 -7.91 25.71 -7.71
C SER A 26 -9.10 25.10 -8.46
N ARG A 27 -9.31 23.79 -8.29
CA ARG A 27 -10.47 23.08 -8.85
C ARG A 27 -11.79 23.75 -8.49
N GLY A 28 -11.91 24.21 -7.23
CA GLY A 28 -13.11 24.91 -6.76
C GLY A 28 -13.35 26.23 -7.47
N TYR A 29 -12.30 27.03 -7.68
CA TYR A 29 -12.41 28.28 -8.41
C TYR A 29 -12.83 28.06 -9.87
N TYR A 30 -12.23 27.08 -10.55
CA TYR A 30 -12.62 26.71 -11.91
C TYR A 30 -14.08 26.24 -12.01
N ASN A 31 -14.53 25.39 -11.08
CA ASN A 31 -15.92 24.96 -11.00
C ASN A 31 -16.89 26.13 -10.84
N MET A 32 -16.52 27.16 -10.07
CA MET A 32 -17.37 28.36 -9.93
C MET A 32 -17.51 29.13 -11.25
N LEU A 33 -16.48 29.13 -12.12
CA LEU A 33 -16.56 29.74 -13.45
C LEU A 33 -17.46 28.92 -14.39
N VAL A 34 -17.30 27.59 -14.38
CA VAL A 34 -18.09 26.67 -15.23
C VAL A 34 -19.58 26.71 -14.91
N HIS A 35 -19.92 26.73 -13.61
CA HIS A 35 -21.31 26.81 -13.16
C HIS A 35 -21.88 28.24 -13.12
N GLY A 36 -21.15 29.23 -13.67
CA GLY A 36 -21.62 30.62 -13.76
C GLY A 36 -21.75 31.35 -12.41
N LYS A 37 -21.19 30.78 -11.33
CA LYS A 37 -21.18 31.40 -10.00
C LYS A 37 -20.17 32.56 -9.90
N LYS A 38 -19.21 32.64 -10.84
CA LYS A 38 -18.33 33.80 -11.02
C LYS A 38 -18.27 34.21 -12.50
N PRO A 39 -18.25 35.52 -12.80
CA PRO A 39 -18.08 36.00 -14.16
C PRO A 39 -16.64 35.75 -14.65
N VAL A 40 -16.51 35.38 -15.92
CA VAL A 40 -15.21 35.25 -16.60
C VAL A 40 -14.91 36.56 -17.32
N SER A 41 -13.72 37.12 -17.08
CA SER A 41 -13.23 38.27 -17.83
C SER A 41 -12.68 37.84 -19.19
N ASP A 42 -12.70 38.75 -20.18
CA ASP A 42 -12.20 38.44 -21.52
C ASP A 42 -10.73 37.99 -21.51
N LYS A 43 -9.89 38.62 -20.69
CA LYS A 43 -8.49 38.20 -20.47
C LYS A 43 -8.37 36.75 -20.00
N LEU A 44 -9.28 36.33 -19.11
CA LEU A 44 -9.27 34.97 -18.59
C LEU A 44 -9.75 33.96 -19.63
N ALA A 45 -10.73 34.34 -20.45
CA ALA A 45 -11.17 33.52 -21.57
C ALA A 45 -10.04 33.33 -22.60
N ASP A 46 -9.25 34.37 -22.88
CA ASP A 46 -8.09 34.29 -23.77
C ASP A 46 -7.00 33.37 -23.20
N GLN A 47 -6.71 33.48 -21.90
CA GLN A 47 -5.77 32.57 -21.22
C GLN A 47 -6.21 31.10 -21.33
N LEU A 48 -7.49 30.81 -21.10
CA LEU A 48 -8.06 29.47 -21.24
C LEU A 48 -7.94 28.95 -22.68
N GLN A 49 -8.17 29.80 -23.68
CA GLN A 49 -8.04 29.41 -25.08
C GLN A 49 -6.58 29.14 -25.48
N ASN A 50 -5.63 29.96 -25.00
CA ASN A 50 -4.21 29.77 -25.28
C ASN A 50 -3.69 28.43 -24.72
N VAL A 51 -4.06 28.08 -23.49
CA VAL A 51 -3.68 26.78 -22.88
C VAL A 51 -4.23 25.60 -23.67
N LEU A 52 -5.48 25.70 -24.18
CA LEU A 52 -6.05 24.65 -25.03
C LEU A 52 -5.36 24.55 -26.40
N GLN A 53 -4.88 25.66 -26.95
CA GLN A 53 -4.10 25.65 -28.20
C GLN A 53 -2.69 25.07 -28.00
N GLU A 54 -2.04 25.37 -26.89
CA GLU A 54 -0.73 24.78 -26.52
C GLU A 54 -0.84 23.28 -26.29
N TYR A 55 -1.88 22.83 -25.58
CA TYR A 55 -2.12 21.40 -25.36
C TYR A 55 -2.28 20.63 -26.68
N ARG A 56 -3.00 21.21 -27.65
CA ARG A 56 -3.12 20.63 -29.00
C ARG A 56 -1.76 20.45 -29.69
N LYS A 57 -0.77 21.31 -29.40
CA LYS A 57 0.60 21.20 -29.94
C LYS A 57 1.42 20.15 -29.18
N GLU A 58 1.27 20.07 -27.85
CA GLU A 58 1.93 19.07 -27.00
C GLU A 58 1.48 17.65 -27.30
N SER A 59 0.17 17.41 -27.50
CA SER A 59 -0.35 16.08 -27.89
C SER A 59 0.11 15.62 -29.28
N GLY A 60 0.74 16.49 -30.07
CA GLY A 60 1.33 16.20 -31.38
C GLY A 60 2.79 15.73 -31.36
N TYR A 61 3.47 15.78 -30.21
CA TYR A 61 4.84 15.30 -30.05
C TYR A 61 4.92 14.34 -28.85
N GLY A 62 5.02 13.03 -29.12
CA GLY A 62 5.16 12.03 -28.08
C GLY A 62 6.54 12.07 -27.41
N THR A 63 6.60 12.04 -26.08
CA THR A 63 7.19 10.95 -25.28
C THR A 63 7.13 11.25 -23.77
N ARG A 64 7.14 10.14 -23.03
CA ARG A 64 6.95 9.87 -21.61
C ARG A 64 8.12 10.32 -20.72
N THR A 65 7.84 10.81 -19.50
CA THR A 65 8.57 10.48 -18.26
C THR A 65 7.73 10.90 -17.04
N GLU A 66 7.26 9.96 -16.23
CA GLU A 66 6.78 10.23 -14.86
C GLU A 66 7.78 9.64 -13.87
N ASP A 67 8.15 10.48 -12.90
CA ASP A 67 9.12 10.27 -11.83
C ASP A 67 8.40 9.62 -10.61
N PRO A 68 8.97 8.61 -9.91
CA PRO A 68 8.21 7.72 -9.02
C PRO A 68 7.99 8.20 -7.58
N ALA A 69 7.94 9.52 -7.30
CA ALA A 69 8.13 10.03 -5.94
C ALA A 69 6.88 10.50 -5.17
N ASP A 70 5.66 10.45 -5.71
CA ASP A 70 4.51 11.15 -5.09
C ASP A 70 3.39 10.25 -4.54
N CYS A 71 3.74 9.04 -4.10
CA CYS A 71 2.81 8.09 -3.46
C CYS A 71 3.01 8.01 -1.95
N PHE A 72 2.71 9.09 -1.21
CA PHE A 72 2.29 8.97 0.19
C PHE A 72 1.23 10.03 0.49
N ARG A 73 -0.04 9.61 0.54
CA ARG A 73 -1.12 10.34 1.24
C ARG A 73 -1.73 9.39 2.25
N THR A 74 -1.83 9.85 3.49
CA THR A 74 -2.27 9.11 4.67
C THR A 74 -3.77 8.87 4.67
N ALA A 75 -4.21 7.85 5.42
CA ALA A 75 -5.57 7.30 5.41
C ALA A 75 -6.68 8.26 5.90
N ASP A 76 -6.32 9.38 6.52
CA ASP A 76 -7.27 10.29 7.17
C ASP A 76 -7.97 11.29 6.23
N ASP A 77 -7.48 11.48 4.99
CA ASP A 77 -8.03 12.48 4.06
C ASP A 77 -9.31 12.00 3.32
N VAL A 78 -9.76 10.77 3.55
CA VAL A 78 -10.87 10.15 2.78
C VAL A 78 -12.25 10.41 3.40
N TRP A 79 -12.35 10.78 4.68
CA TRP A 79 -13.61 10.67 5.43
C TRP A 79 -14.30 11.98 5.84
N ASN A 80 -13.77 13.16 5.52
CA ASN A 80 -14.40 14.45 5.87
C ASN A 80 -14.98 15.18 4.65
N ALA A 81 -16.07 14.65 4.08
CA ALA A 81 -16.97 15.45 3.26
C ALA A 81 -18.37 14.81 3.23
N GLY A 82 -19.23 15.21 4.17
CA GLY A 82 -20.61 14.76 4.14
C GLY A 82 -21.50 15.28 5.26
N GLU A 83 -21.71 16.59 5.34
CA GLU A 83 -22.99 17.10 5.84
C GLU A 83 -23.51 18.24 4.95
N THR A 84 -24.81 18.13 4.64
CA THR A 84 -25.75 19.08 4.00
C THR A 84 -25.99 18.97 2.48
N GLY A 85 -27.24 18.65 2.14
CA GLY A 85 -27.90 19.10 0.90
C GLY A 85 -28.42 18.00 -0.05
N GLU A 86 -29.71 17.67 0.09
CA GLU A 86 -30.73 17.33 -0.92
C GLU A 86 -30.46 16.31 -2.05
N MET A 87 -31.45 15.41 -2.23
CA MET A 87 -31.53 14.41 -3.28
C MET A 87 -31.47 15.01 -4.69
N ALA A 88 -30.59 14.45 -5.52
CA ALA A 88 -30.79 14.37 -6.96
C ALA A 88 -30.50 12.92 -7.40
N ASP A 89 -31.51 12.26 -7.96
CA ASP A 89 -31.39 10.98 -8.64
C ASP A 89 -30.54 11.17 -9.91
N GLU A 90 -29.23 10.95 -9.82
CA GLU A 90 -28.37 10.80 -11.00
C GLU A 90 -28.08 9.32 -11.23
N TYR A 91 -28.73 8.75 -12.25
CA TYR A 91 -28.34 7.49 -12.87
C TYR A 91 -26.92 7.64 -13.44
N ILE A 92 -25.97 6.85 -12.96
CA ILE A 92 -24.62 6.76 -13.51
C ILE A 92 -24.63 5.70 -14.62
N GLU A 93 -24.28 6.10 -15.85
CA GLU A 93 -24.10 5.19 -17.00
C GLU A 93 -22.99 4.16 -16.73
N GLU A 94 -23.35 2.88 -16.88
CA GLU A 94 -22.48 1.72 -16.74
C GLU A 94 -21.55 1.63 -17.96
N ASN A 95 -20.22 1.55 -17.73
CA ASN A 95 -19.26 1.18 -18.78
C ASN A 95 -18.94 -0.31 -18.69
N GLU A 96 -18.95 -0.94 -19.86
CA GLU A 96 -18.89 -2.38 -20.16
C GLU A 96 -17.59 -3.05 -19.69
N ASP A 97 -17.73 -4.03 -18.79
CA ASP A 97 -16.95 -5.28 -18.72
C ASP A 97 -17.79 -6.28 -17.92
N SER A 98 -18.73 -6.92 -18.61
CA SER A 98 -19.90 -7.61 -18.05
C SER A 98 -19.63 -9.08 -17.68
N ILE A 99 -19.08 -9.29 -16.48
CA ILE A 99 -19.68 -10.27 -15.57
C ILE A 99 -20.66 -9.45 -14.74
N ALA A 100 -21.95 -9.81 -14.73
CA ALA A 100 -22.99 -9.05 -14.04
C ALA A 100 -22.62 -8.90 -12.55
N PHE A 101 -22.05 -7.75 -12.19
CA PHE A 101 -21.75 -7.41 -10.81
C PHE A 101 -23.04 -6.95 -10.17
N ASP A 102 -23.71 -7.83 -9.44
CA ASP A 102 -24.83 -7.46 -8.58
C ASP A 102 -24.29 -7.09 -7.19
N PRO A 103 -24.22 -5.80 -6.82
CA PRO A 103 -23.75 -5.38 -5.51
C PRO A 103 -24.63 -5.91 -4.37
N VAL A 104 -25.90 -6.24 -4.66
CA VAL A 104 -26.86 -6.75 -3.68
C VAL A 104 -26.60 -8.22 -3.38
N GLU A 105 -26.37 -9.06 -4.40
CA GLU A 105 -25.96 -10.45 -4.20
C GLU A 105 -24.64 -10.53 -3.44
N TRP A 106 -23.66 -9.69 -3.84
CA TRP A 106 -22.34 -9.64 -3.22
C TRP A 106 -22.41 -9.32 -1.73
N ILE A 107 -23.15 -8.28 -1.34
CA ILE A 107 -23.24 -7.88 0.07
C ILE A 107 -24.05 -8.87 0.91
N THR A 108 -25.00 -9.58 0.29
CA THR A 108 -25.76 -10.65 0.95
C THR A 108 -24.88 -11.87 1.22
N ASN A 109 -23.99 -12.22 0.28
CA ASN A 109 -22.98 -13.25 0.49
C ASN A 109 -22.03 -12.87 1.65
N LEU A 110 -21.55 -11.63 1.65
CA LEU A 110 -20.68 -11.12 2.71
C LEU A 110 -21.36 -11.21 4.08
N GLU A 111 -22.63 -10.81 4.18
CA GLU A 111 -23.40 -10.89 5.43
C GLU A 111 -23.59 -12.33 5.91
N THR A 112 -23.73 -13.27 4.98
CA THR A 112 -23.87 -14.70 5.29
C THR A 112 -22.57 -15.24 5.89
N ARG A 113 -21.41 -14.93 5.28
CA ARG A 113 -20.10 -15.33 5.80
C ARG A 113 -19.77 -14.67 7.13
N ARG A 114 -20.05 -13.37 7.27
CA ARG A 114 -19.91 -12.64 8.54
C ARG A 114 -20.69 -13.32 9.67
N LYS A 115 -21.92 -13.76 9.40
CA LYS A 115 -22.73 -14.53 10.36
C LYS A 115 -22.14 -15.91 10.67
N SER A 116 -21.66 -16.64 9.67
CA SER A 116 -21.02 -17.95 9.91
C SER A 116 -19.73 -17.83 10.74
N TYR A 117 -19.03 -16.70 10.65
CA TYR A 117 -17.86 -16.41 11.48
C TYR A 117 -18.23 -15.99 12.91
N GLY A 118 -19.53 -15.88 13.24
CA GLY A 118 -20.00 -15.51 14.59
C GLY A 118 -19.79 -14.04 14.96
N VAL A 119 -19.37 -13.20 14.01
CA VAL A 119 -19.11 -11.78 14.24
C VAL A 119 -20.43 -11.03 14.39
N SER A 120 -20.49 -9.92 15.12
CA SER A 120 -21.67 -9.04 15.17
C SER A 120 -21.63 -7.97 14.06
N GLN A 121 -22.77 -7.38 13.69
CA GLN A 121 -22.76 -6.28 12.70
C GLN A 121 -22.04 -5.03 13.22
N SER A 122 -22.13 -4.77 14.53
CA SER A 122 -21.48 -3.61 15.15
C SER A 122 -19.96 -3.75 15.11
N GLU A 123 -19.45 -4.89 15.55
CA GLU A 123 -18.02 -5.23 15.54
C GLU A 123 -17.44 -5.21 14.13
N TYR A 124 -18.15 -5.78 13.16
CA TYR A 124 -17.72 -5.79 11.78
C TYR A 124 -17.68 -4.38 11.16
N ALA A 125 -18.72 -3.56 11.38
CA ALA A 125 -18.77 -2.19 10.87
C ALA A 125 -17.68 -1.30 11.51
N GLU A 126 -17.45 -1.45 12.82
CA GLU A 126 -16.40 -0.76 13.56
C GLU A 126 -15.01 -1.09 13.00
N THR A 127 -14.72 -2.38 12.79
CA THR A 127 -13.44 -2.84 12.22
C THR A 127 -13.24 -2.36 10.79
N ALA A 128 -14.33 -2.26 10.02
CA ALA A 128 -14.32 -1.71 8.68
C ALA A 128 -14.22 -0.17 8.65
N GLY A 129 -14.32 0.52 9.79
CA GLY A 129 -14.28 1.98 9.87
C GLY A 129 -15.53 2.66 9.30
N ILE A 130 -16.67 1.98 9.30
CA ILE A 130 -17.94 2.50 8.79
C ILE A 130 -19.02 2.53 9.87
N ASN A 131 -20.03 3.39 9.69
CA ASN A 131 -21.16 3.42 10.59
C ASN A 131 -22.01 2.14 10.45
N ARG A 132 -22.37 1.48 11.56
CA ARG A 132 -23.23 0.29 11.57
C ARG A 132 -24.59 0.51 10.89
N SER A 133 -25.18 1.70 11.02
CA SER A 133 -26.41 2.06 10.30
C SER A 133 -26.20 2.15 8.79
N TYR A 134 -25.04 2.66 8.36
CA TYR A 134 -24.67 2.70 6.95
C TYR A 134 -24.50 1.29 6.38
N TYR A 135 -23.81 0.39 7.09
CA TYR A 135 -23.73 -1.02 6.72
C TYR A 135 -25.12 -1.67 6.58
N SER A 136 -26.04 -1.39 7.51
CA SER A 136 -27.42 -1.89 7.41
C SER A 136 -28.17 -1.35 6.18
N VAL A 137 -27.93 -0.10 5.79
CA VAL A 137 -28.54 0.49 4.58
C VAL A 137 -28.03 -0.23 3.33
N LEU A 138 -26.74 -0.56 3.28
CA LEU A 138 -26.16 -1.32 2.17
C LEU A 138 -26.77 -2.73 2.07
N LEU A 139 -26.95 -3.42 3.20
CA LEU A 139 -27.59 -4.75 3.23
C LEU A 139 -29.03 -4.75 2.72
N THR A 140 -29.77 -3.66 2.97
CA THR A 140 -31.15 -3.52 2.48
C THR A 140 -31.24 -3.14 1.00
N GLY A 141 -30.11 -2.90 0.33
CA GLY A 141 -30.06 -2.45 -1.07
C GLY A 141 -30.50 -0.99 -1.28
N LYS A 142 -30.81 -0.25 -0.20
CA LYS A 142 -31.24 1.16 -0.25
C LYS A 142 -30.15 2.10 -0.77
N LYS A 143 -28.87 1.72 -0.65
CA LYS A 143 -27.73 2.39 -1.28
C LYS A 143 -26.83 1.35 -1.93
N ARG A 144 -26.34 1.65 -3.13
CA ARG A 144 -25.32 0.85 -3.81
C ARG A 144 -23.94 1.14 -3.20
N ALA A 145 -23.19 0.09 -2.91
CA ALA A 145 -21.80 0.19 -2.49
C ALA A 145 -20.89 0.34 -3.72
N THR A 146 -19.78 1.07 -3.56
CA THR A 146 -18.74 1.13 -4.58
C THR A 146 -17.89 -0.14 -4.55
N LYS A 147 -17.30 -0.53 -5.69
CA LYS A 147 -16.39 -1.68 -5.76
C LYS A 147 -15.28 -1.63 -4.70
N LYS A 148 -14.66 -0.46 -4.51
CA LYS A 148 -13.60 -0.24 -3.51
C LYS A 148 -14.10 -0.50 -2.07
N LEU A 149 -15.31 -0.09 -1.76
CA LEU A 149 -15.90 -0.36 -0.44
C LEU A 149 -16.14 -1.86 -0.25
N LEU A 150 -16.62 -2.55 -1.28
CA LEU A 150 -16.82 -3.99 -1.22
C LEU A 150 -15.49 -4.74 -1.06
N GLU A 151 -14.45 -4.40 -1.83
CA GLU A 151 -13.10 -4.96 -1.63
C GLU A 151 -12.55 -4.73 -0.22
N HIS A 152 -12.78 -3.55 0.35
CA HIS A 152 -12.40 -3.24 1.73
C HIS A 152 -13.16 -4.09 2.75
N LEU A 153 -14.49 -4.22 2.60
CA LEU A 153 -15.32 -5.06 3.44
C LEU A 153 -14.88 -6.52 3.37
N GLU A 154 -14.55 -7.02 2.18
CA GLU A 154 -14.02 -8.37 1.98
C GLU A 154 -12.70 -8.59 2.75
N MET A 155 -11.76 -7.65 2.62
CA MET A 155 -10.49 -7.69 3.34
C MET A 155 -10.71 -7.73 4.86
N VAL A 156 -11.61 -6.90 5.38
CA VAL A 156 -11.95 -6.85 6.81
C VAL A 156 -12.59 -8.17 7.25
N LEU A 157 -13.46 -8.76 6.43
CA LEU A 157 -14.11 -10.03 6.75
C LEU A 157 -13.07 -11.16 6.90
N GLU A 158 -12.01 -11.15 6.09
CA GLU A 158 -10.90 -12.12 6.18
C GLU A 158 -10.03 -11.99 7.44
N ILE A 159 -10.20 -10.93 8.23
CA ILE A 159 -9.60 -10.82 9.58
C ILE A 159 -10.33 -11.74 10.56
N PHE A 160 -11.64 -11.92 10.37
CA PHE A 160 -12.51 -12.72 11.23
C PHE A 160 -12.67 -14.17 10.80
N ASN A 161 -12.03 -14.56 9.69
CA ASN A 161 -12.16 -15.90 9.13
C ASN A 161 -11.66 -16.96 10.15
N PRO A 162 -12.53 -17.80 10.72
CA PRO A 162 -12.16 -18.78 11.75
C PRO A 162 -11.36 -19.95 11.18
N ASP A 163 -11.50 -20.20 9.87
CA ASP A 163 -10.79 -21.25 9.15
C ASP A 163 -9.40 -20.76 8.68
N LYS A 164 -9.09 -19.48 8.89
CA LYS A 164 -7.77 -18.93 8.58
C LYS A 164 -6.76 -19.53 9.54
N GLU A 165 -5.82 -20.29 8.98
CA GLU A 165 -4.74 -20.89 9.74
C GLU A 165 -3.96 -19.80 10.49
N MET A 166 -3.85 -19.96 11.81
CA MET A 166 -2.96 -19.11 12.60
C MET A 166 -1.53 -19.55 12.37
N GLU A 167 -0.71 -18.65 11.83
CA GLU A 167 0.70 -18.90 11.61
C GLU A 167 1.52 -18.46 12.84
N ILE A 168 2.37 -19.36 13.34
CA ILE A 168 3.39 -19.03 14.33
C ILE A 168 4.65 -18.63 13.58
N LEU A 169 5.16 -17.44 13.90
CA LEU A 169 6.25 -16.81 13.16
C LEU A 169 7.38 -16.43 14.12
N PHE A 170 8.63 -16.53 13.64
CA PHE A 170 9.78 -15.96 14.35
C PHE A 170 9.82 -14.45 14.12
N ASP A 171 9.66 -13.67 15.20
CA ASP A 171 9.68 -12.20 15.17
C ASP A 171 11.04 -11.59 15.53
N TYR A 172 11.91 -12.40 16.14
CA TYR A 172 13.21 -11.97 16.61
C TYR A 172 14.10 -13.19 16.82
N VAL A 173 15.30 -13.17 16.24
CA VAL A 173 16.31 -14.22 16.42
C VAL A 173 17.66 -13.58 16.67
N ARG A 174 18.32 -13.97 17.75
CA ARG A 174 19.68 -13.56 18.05
C ARG A 174 20.54 -14.76 18.42
N ILE A 175 21.54 -15.04 17.60
CA ILE A 175 22.41 -16.22 17.72
C ILE A 175 23.86 -15.79 17.72
N ARG A 176 24.63 -16.31 18.66
CA ARG A 176 26.06 -16.06 18.77
C ARG A 176 26.86 -17.30 18.37
N PHE A 177 27.77 -17.14 17.42
CA PHE A 177 28.68 -18.19 16.97
C PHE A 177 30.06 -17.98 17.62
N ALA A 178 30.62 -19.02 18.24
CA ALA A 178 31.96 -18.98 18.84
C ALA A 178 33.06 -19.11 17.76
N THR A 179 33.07 -18.17 16.81
CA THR A 179 34.04 -18.08 15.73
C THR A 179 34.23 -16.61 15.36
N THR A 180 35.41 -16.26 14.87
CA THR A 180 35.71 -14.94 14.29
C THR A 180 35.71 -14.97 12.77
N ASP A 181 35.49 -16.14 12.17
CA ASP A 181 35.40 -16.31 10.71
C ASP A 181 33.99 -15.99 10.21
N GLU A 182 33.84 -14.81 9.62
CA GLU A 182 32.59 -14.31 9.08
C GLU A 182 32.08 -15.10 7.87
N ARG A 183 32.97 -15.65 7.05
CA ARG A 183 32.57 -16.43 5.87
C ARG A 183 31.92 -17.72 6.31
N ARG A 184 32.46 -18.34 7.36
CA ARG A 184 31.88 -19.56 7.92
C ARG A 184 30.44 -19.34 8.40
N VAL A 185 30.10 -18.16 8.92
CA VAL A 185 28.71 -17.87 9.35
C VAL A 185 27.84 -17.46 8.16
N ILE A 186 28.30 -16.53 7.34
CA ILE A 186 27.49 -15.91 6.29
C ILE A 186 27.33 -16.86 5.08
N GLU A 187 28.41 -17.50 4.64
CA GLU A 187 28.41 -18.35 3.46
C GLU A 187 28.05 -19.79 3.81
N ASP A 188 28.61 -20.38 4.87
CA ASP A 188 28.37 -21.81 5.15
C ASP A 188 27.08 -22.07 5.96
N VAL A 189 26.75 -21.22 6.94
CA VAL A 189 25.53 -21.43 7.76
C VAL A 189 24.32 -20.79 7.10
N MET A 190 24.44 -19.51 6.73
CA MET A 190 23.33 -18.73 6.19
C MET A 190 23.13 -18.95 4.68
N ASN A 191 24.10 -19.52 3.97
CA ASN A 191 24.09 -19.68 2.51
C ASN A 191 23.82 -18.35 1.77
N ILE A 192 24.37 -17.25 2.27
CA ILE A 192 24.35 -15.93 1.63
C ILE A 192 25.76 -15.63 1.18
N ARG A 193 25.94 -15.17 -0.07
CA ARG A 193 27.29 -14.83 -0.55
C ARG A 193 27.75 -13.53 0.09
N MET A 194 28.99 -13.49 0.57
CA MET A 194 29.56 -12.32 1.23
C MET A 194 29.51 -11.06 0.36
N GLN A 195 29.67 -11.20 -0.97
CA GLN A 195 29.65 -10.10 -1.93
C GLN A 195 28.36 -9.27 -1.93
N TYR A 196 27.27 -9.79 -1.37
CA TYR A 196 26.00 -9.08 -1.27
C TYR A 196 25.85 -8.30 0.05
N MET A 197 26.72 -8.56 1.03
CA MET A 197 26.71 -7.87 2.32
C MET A 197 27.44 -6.53 2.21
N ILE A 198 26.89 -5.50 2.85
CA ILE A 198 27.56 -4.22 3.07
C ILE A 198 28.37 -4.33 4.36
N GLU A 199 29.67 -4.02 4.30
CA GLU A 199 30.54 -3.99 5.48
C GLU A 199 30.62 -2.59 6.08
N GLU A 200 30.50 -2.50 7.39
CA GLU A 200 30.66 -1.27 8.15
C GLU A 200 31.66 -1.46 9.30
N ALA A 201 32.55 -0.49 9.48
CA ALA A 201 33.59 -0.49 10.51
C ALA A 201 33.10 -0.06 11.90
N HIS A 202 31.78 0.06 12.10
CA HIS A 202 31.16 0.35 13.38
C HIS A 202 30.05 -0.67 13.65
N SER A 203 29.84 -1.05 14.91
CA SER A 203 28.79 -1.99 15.28
C SER A 203 28.30 -1.79 16.71
N PHE A 204 27.28 -2.54 17.09
CA PHE A 204 26.65 -2.49 18.41
C PHE A 204 27.28 -3.51 19.38
N TYR A 205 26.96 -3.40 20.67
CA TYR A 205 27.38 -4.35 21.71
C TYR A 205 28.90 -4.58 21.85
N GLY A 206 29.72 -3.61 21.43
CA GLY A 206 31.17 -3.72 21.48
C GLY A 206 31.77 -4.66 20.42
N TYR A 207 31.04 -4.93 19.34
CA TYR A 207 31.56 -5.58 18.14
C TYR A 207 32.31 -4.55 17.29
N GLY A 208 33.38 -4.99 16.62
CA GLY A 208 34.27 -4.07 15.91
C GLY A 208 33.77 -3.70 14.51
N ARG A 209 33.02 -4.60 13.86
CA ARG A 209 32.49 -4.39 12.52
C ARG A 209 31.21 -5.20 12.29
N GLN A 210 30.45 -4.87 11.26
CA GLN A 210 29.23 -5.58 10.89
C GLN A 210 29.06 -5.76 9.39
N TYR A 211 28.32 -6.80 9.03
CA TYR A 211 27.86 -7.12 7.69
C TYR A 211 26.34 -7.03 7.65
N ILE A 212 25.82 -6.26 6.71
CA ILE A 212 24.41 -5.94 6.60
C ILE A 212 23.87 -6.36 5.23
N TYR A 213 22.73 -7.05 5.22
CA TYR A 213 21.92 -7.27 4.02
C TYR A 213 20.48 -6.92 4.32
N GLY A 214 20.03 -5.73 3.89
CA GLY A 214 18.72 -5.20 4.26
C GLY A 214 18.53 -5.18 5.78
N ASP A 215 17.57 -5.96 6.27
CA ASP A 215 17.22 -6.10 7.68
C ASP A 215 17.96 -7.25 8.42
N ILE A 216 18.94 -7.88 7.76
CA ILE A 216 19.81 -8.91 8.34
C ILE A 216 21.14 -8.28 8.79
N THR A 217 21.55 -8.51 10.03
CA THR A 217 22.79 -7.95 10.57
C THR A 217 23.66 -9.06 11.20
N VAL A 218 24.93 -9.12 10.79
CA VAL A 218 25.95 -10.01 11.34
C VAL A 218 27.10 -9.18 11.88
N MET A 219 27.32 -9.21 13.19
CA MET A 219 28.34 -8.41 13.86
C MET A 219 29.54 -9.29 14.18
N VAL A 220 30.74 -8.78 13.95
CA VAL A 220 32.00 -9.53 14.12
C VAL A 220 32.85 -8.88 15.21
N SER A 221 33.23 -9.69 16.20
CA SER A 221 34.18 -9.30 17.22
C SER A 221 35.55 -9.92 16.90
N PRO A 222 36.66 -9.19 17.10
CA PRO A 222 37.98 -9.79 17.05
C PRO A 222 38.23 -10.76 18.22
N GLU A 223 37.46 -10.67 19.30
CA GLU A 223 37.57 -11.54 20.47
C GLU A 223 36.79 -12.84 20.23
N HIS A 224 37.47 -13.99 20.26
CA HIS A 224 36.85 -15.30 20.05
C HIS A 224 35.73 -15.61 21.06
N GLU A 225 35.84 -15.13 22.30
CA GLU A 225 34.82 -15.30 23.34
C GLU A 225 33.50 -14.62 23.00
N LYS A 226 33.53 -13.46 22.31
CA LYS A 226 32.33 -12.80 21.79
C LYS A 226 31.93 -13.44 20.47
N GLY A 227 32.88 -13.62 19.57
CA GLY A 227 32.73 -14.27 18.28
C GLY A 227 31.88 -13.45 17.31
N ILE A 228 30.92 -14.09 16.65
CA ILE A 228 30.02 -13.46 15.69
C ILE A 228 28.59 -13.49 16.21
N LEU A 229 27.88 -12.37 16.08
CA LEU A 229 26.49 -12.23 16.48
C LEU A 229 25.60 -11.99 15.26
N LEU A 230 24.74 -12.96 14.95
CA LEU A 230 23.64 -12.77 14.02
C LEU A 230 22.45 -12.17 14.77
N GLU A 231 21.90 -11.09 14.24
CA GLU A 231 20.67 -10.46 14.70
C GLU A 231 19.67 -10.34 13.54
N LEU A 232 18.49 -10.91 13.74
CA LEU A 232 17.34 -10.81 12.85
C LEU A 232 16.17 -10.22 13.65
N LYS A 233 15.76 -9.00 13.32
CA LYS A 233 14.53 -8.37 13.84
C LYS A 233 13.33 -8.85 13.02
N GLY A 234 12.10 -8.45 13.36
CA GLY A 234 10.89 -8.95 12.67
C GLY A 234 10.96 -8.93 11.14
N LYS A 235 11.36 -7.80 10.54
CA LYS A 235 11.60 -7.70 9.10
C LYS A 235 12.75 -8.58 8.62
N GLY A 236 13.85 -8.61 9.37
CA GLY A 236 15.01 -9.49 9.11
C GLY A 236 14.64 -10.97 9.12
N CYS A 237 13.75 -11.42 10.01
CA CYS A 237 13.23 -12.78 10.02
C CYS A 237 12.42 -13.08 8.75
N ARG A 238 11.53 -12.17 8.32
CA ARG A 238 10.78 -12.33 7.06
C ARG A 238 11.70 -12.38 5.84
N GLN A 239 12.72 -11.51 5.82
CA GLN A 239 13.71 -11.48 4.75
C GLN A 239 14.55 -12.76 4.73
N PHE A 240 14.95 -13.26 5.89
CA PHE A 240 15.71 -14.51 5.99
C PHE A 240 14.87 -15.74 5.63
N GLU A 241 13.58 -15.75 5.94
CA GLU A 241 12.65 -16.78 5.45
C GLU A 241 12.60 -16.86 3.92
N ALA A 242 12.66 -15.73 3.23
CA ALA A 242 12.73 -15.72 1.78
C ALA A 242 14.00 -16.41 1.26
N PHE A 243 15.15 -16.20 1.93
CA PHE A 243 16.38 -16.92 1.61
C PHE A 243 16.22 -18.42 1.87
N LEU A 244 15.75 -18.81 3.04
CA LEU A 244 15.53 -20.22 3.39
C LEU A 244 14.62 -20.92 2.38
N LYS A 245 13.52 -20.26 1.97
CA LYS A 245 12.59 -20.77 0.96
C LYS A 245 13.27 -21.02 -0.39
N VAL A 246 14.06 -20.06 -0.89
CA VAL A 246 14.81 -20.22 -2.15
C VAL A 246 15.89 -21.31 -2.02
N GLN A 247 16.51 -21.42 -0.85
CA GLN A 247 17.49 -22.45 -0.52
C GLN A 247 16.86 -23.84 -0.29
N LYS A 248 15.52 -23.97 -0.32
CA LYS A 248 14.79 -25.19 0.05
C LYS A 248 15.14 -25.69 1.46
N ARG A 249 15.37 -24.75 2.39
CA ARG A 249 15.67 -24.97 3.80
C ARG A 249 14.53 -24.43 4.65
N THR A 250 14.42 -24.97 5.85
CA THR A 250 13.53 -24.48 6.89
C THR A 250 14.32 -23.77 8.00
N TRP A 251 13.62 -23.06 8.88
CA TRP A 251 14.20 -22.56 10.13
C TRP A 251 14.83 -23.69 10.95
N TYR A 252 14.21 -24.87 10.96
CA TYR A 252 14.74 -26.05 11.64
C TYR A 252 16.11 -26.46 11.09
N ASP A 253 16.27 -26.51 9.76
CA ASP A 253 17.55 -26.84 9.13
C ASP A 253 18.64 -25.82 9.48
N PHE A 254 18.28 -24.54 9.47
CA PHE A 254 19.17 -23.45 9.85
C PHE A 254 19.61 -23.57 11.32
N PHE A 255 18.67 -23.73 12.26
CA PHE A 255 18.98 -23.84 13.68
C PHE A 255 19.76 -25.12 14.02
N ARG A 256 19.47 -26.23 13.34
CA ARG A 256 20.25 -27.47 13.47
C ARG A 256 21.71 -27.22 13.06
N THR A 257 21.93 -26.60 11.90
CA THR A 257 23.28 -26.25 11.40
C THR A 257 24.00 -25.32 12.37
N ALA A 258 23.31 -24.30 12.88
CA ALA A 258 23.88 -23.37 13.86
C ALA A 258 24.28 -24.10 15.15
N ARG A 259 23.44 -25.02 15.65
CA ARG A 259 23.72 -25.80 16.85
C ARG A 259 24.90 -26.76 16.66
N GLU A 260 25.02 -27.40 15.50
CA GLU A 260 26.18 -28.26 15.15
C GLU A 260 27.49 -27.47 15.14
N MET A 261 27.43 -26.17 14.85
CA MET A 261 28.57 -25.25 14.97
C MET A 261 28.82 -24.71 16.38
N GLY A 262 28.11 -25.19 17.39
CA GLY A 262 28.26 -24.73 18.77
C GLY A 262 27.71 -23.32 19.01
N ALA A 263 26.75 -22.86 18.20
CA ALA A 263 26.14 -21.56 18.38
C ALA A 263 25.28 -21.50 19.65
N VAL A 264 25.25 -20.32 20.28
CA VAL A 264 24.49 -20.00 21.48
C VAL A 264 23.30 -19.12 21.10
N PHE A 265 22.09 -19.65 21.29
CA PHE A 265 20.84 -18.93 21.10
C PHE A 265 20.62 -17.96 22.26
N LYS A 266 20.53 -16.67 21.98
CA LYS A 266 20.37 -15.60 22.97
C LYS A 266 18.92 -15.18 23.14
N ARG A 267 18.17 -15.14 22.05
CA ARG A 267 16.74 -14.83 22.01
C ARG A 267 16.14 -15.40 20.74
#